data_AF-A0A5C7M819-F1
#
_entry.id   AF-A0A5C7M819-F1
#
_cell.length_a   1.000
_cell.length_b   1.000
_cell.length_c   1.000
_cell.angle_alpha   90.00
_cell.angle_beta   90.00
_cell.angle_gamma   90.00
#
_symmetry.space_group_name_H-M   'P 1'
#
loop_
_entity.id
_entity.type
_entity.pdbx_description
1 polymer ?
#
loop_
_entity_poly.entity_id
_entity_poly.type
_entity_poly.pdbx_seq_one_letter_code
_entity_poly.pdbx_strand_id
1 'polypeptide(L)'
;TYSGIVDERRFYSQATGHAHPLTAADYLDYPRMRAVLAAIDNTPVGALLLPSGNYDQWDVVPAMPPPVPDPTSPPPPNWFEKGPHTVFFTNLGMMGMNLPLEVRVIDQIGLANPLAAHTARLDDARIGHDKDLFPDWAVAEGPYLRKRPWIPTYLDEDWVAQAAVALTCPETETMLSSVRAPMGFHRFMSNLVHAFTFTRYRIDRVPLYELHRCGLDVPPRLSTPYTGLPATGP
;
A
#
# COMPACT_ATOMS: atom_id res chain seq x y z
N THR A 1 28.07 -1.46 -21.06
CA THR A 1 27.71 -0.04 -20.94
C THR A 1 26.27 0.04 -20.48
N TYR A 2 26.02 0.57 -19.29
CA TYR A 2 24.67 0.69 -18.72
C TYR A 2 24.00 1.91 -19.34
N SER A 3 22.99 1.71 -20.20
CA SER A 3 22.26 2.80 -20.86
C SER A 3 21.25 3.49 -19.94
N GLY A 4 20.99 2.93 -18.75
CA GLY A 4 19.89 3.37 -17.88
C GLY A 4 18.48 3.05 -18.42
N ILE A 5 18.38 2.38 -19.58
CA ILE A 5 17.13 1.99 -20.21
C ILE A 5 16.87 0.50 -19.89
N VAL A 6 15.73 0.22 -19.28
CA VAL A 6 15.31 -1.14 -18.95
C VAL A 6 14.64 -1.78 -20.16
N ASP A 7 15.11 -2.97 -20.54
CA ASP A 7 14.42 -3.83 -21.51
C ASP A 7 13.31 -4.62 -20.80
N GLU A 8 12.16 -3.96 -20.63
CA GLU A 8 10.98 -4.54 -19.98
C GLU A 8 10.47 -5.79 -20.73
N ARG A 9 10.60 -5.82 -22.07
CA ARG A 9 10.18 -6.98 -22.86
C ARG A 9 11.00 -8.22 -22.50
N ARG A 10 12.32 -8.09 -22.44
CA ARG A 10 13.20 -9.20 -22.04
C ARG A 10 12.96 -9.60 -20.59
N PHE A 11 12.76 -8.63 -19.70
CA PHE A 11 12.45 -8.88 -18.30
C PHE A 11 11.18 -9.74 -18.16
N TYR A 12 10.06 -9.33 -18.76
CA TYR A 12 8.81 -10.09 -18.65
C TYR A 12 8.88 -11.43 -19.36
N SER A 13 9.57 -11.53 -20.49
CA SER A 13 9.74 -12.82 -21.16
C SER A 13 10.49 -13.84 -20.29
N GLN A 14 11.52 -13.39 -19.56
CA GLN A 14 12.24 -14.23 -18.61
C GLN A 14 11.41 -14.54 -17.37
N ALA A 15 10.69 -13.55 -16.85
CA ALA A 15 9.99 -13.65 -15.59
C ALA A 15 8.71 -14.49 -15.67
N THR A 16 8.03 -14.51 -16.82
CA THR A 16 6.86 -15.38 -17.04
C THR A 16 7.23 -16.72 -17.68
N GLY A 17 8.43 -16.83 -18.29
CA GLY A 17 8.82 -18.00 -19.09
C GLY A 17 8.20 -18.05 -20.49
N HIS A 18 7.44 -17.02 -20.89
CA HIS A 18 6.87 -16.91 -22.23
C HIS A 18 7.75 -16.05 -23.13
N ALA A 19 7.99 -16.46 -24.38
CA ALA A 19 8.75 -15.64 -25.32
C ALA A 19 8.04 -14.30 -25.66
N HIS A 20 6.71 -14.30 -25.59
CA HIS A 20 5.84 -13.17 -25.93
C HIS A 20 4.56 -13.19 -25.06
N PRO A 21 4.61 -12.77 -23.77
CA PRO A 21 3.41 -12.69 -22.95
C PRO A 21 2.50 -11.56 -23.42
N LEU A 22 1.30 -11.89 -23.88
CA LEU A 22 0.32 -10.96 -24.47
C LEU A 22 -1.02 -10.99 -23.73
N THR A 23 -1.38 -12.10 -23.10
CA THR A 23 -2.66 -12.29 -22.42
C THR A 23 -2.51 -12.17 -20.90
N ALA A 24 -3.61 -11.86 -20.20
CA ALA A 24 -3.62 -11.86 -18.73
C ALA A 24 -3.15 -13.22 -18.16
N ALA A 25 -3.54 -14.32 -18.81
CA ALA A 25 -3.16 -15.68 -18.44
C ALA A 25 -1.66 -15.94 -18.57
N ASP A 26 -0.99 -15.39 -19.59
CA ASP A 26 0.47 -15.53 -19.74
C ASP A 26 1.23 -14.92 -18.56
N TYR A 27 0.68 -13.85 -17.97
CA TYR A 27 1.27 -13.18 -16.80
C TYR A 27 0.98 -13.91 -15.49
N LEU A 28 0.09 -14.91 -15.44
CA LEU A 28 -0.09 -15.75 -14.25
C LEU A 28 1.17 -16.57 -13.93
N ASP A 29 2.02 -16.82 -14.93
CA ASP A 29 3.28 -17.55 -14.75
C ASP A 29 4.41 -16.67 -14.19
N TYR A 30 4.18 -15.35 -14.07
CA TYR A 30 5.00 -14.54 -13.17
C TYR A 30 4.70 -14.99 -11.73
N PRO A 31 5.66 -15.55 -10.97
CA PRO A 31 5.37 -16.34 -9.76
C PRO A 31 4.46 -15.64 -8.73
N ARG A 32 4.58 -14.31 -8.60
CA ARG A 32 3.74 -13.49 -7.69
C ARG A 32 2.26 -13.46 -8.05
N MET A 33 1.87 -13.68 -9.30
CA MET A 33 0.49 -13.54 -9.76
C MET A 33 -0.40 -14.69 -9.31
N ARG A 34 0.06 -15.95 -9.44
CA ARG A 34 -0.69 -17.07 -8.84
C ARG A 34 -0.72 -16.98 -7.32
N ALA A 35 0.38 -16.55 -6.70
CA ALA A 35 0.46 -16.39 -5.26
C ALA A 35 -0.52 -15.33 -4.73
N VAL A 36 -0.75 -14.22 -5.45
CA VAL A 36 -1.72 -13.21 -5.00
C VAL A 36 -3.15 -13.73 -5.06
N LEU A 37 -3.51 -14.49 -6.11
CA LEU A 37 -4.83 -15.11 -6.23
C LEU A 37 -5.07 -16.10 -5.09
N ALA A 38 -4.08 -16.96 -4.82
CA ALA A 38 -4.14 -17.89 -3.68
C ALA A 38 -4.25 -17.15 -2.34
N ALA A 39 -3.55 -16.02 -2.16
CA ALA A 39 -3.65 -15.23 -0.93
C ALA A 39 -5.03 -14.60 -0.75
N ILE A 40 -5.65 -14.10 -1.82
CA ILE A 40 -7.03 -13.59 -1.81
C ILE A 40 -8.02 -14.71 -1.43
N ASP A 41 -7.93 -15.87 -2.07
CA ASP A 41 -8.78 -17.03 -1.78
C ASP A 41 -8.63 -17.52 -0.33
N ASN A 42 -7.41 -17.47 0.22
CA ASN A 42 -7.11 -17.82 1.61
C ASN A 42 -7.49 -16.74 2.62
N THR A 43 -7.95 -15.56 2.17
CA THR A 43 -8.36 -14.44 3.03
C THR A 43 -9.78 -13.99 2.69
N PRO A 44 -10.80 -14.86 2.80
CA PRO A 44 -12.16 -14.56 2.31
C PRO A 44 -12.81 -13.34 2.99
N VAL A 45 -12.31 -12.96 4.16
CA VAL A 45 -12.78 -11.83 4.98
C VAL A 45 -12.13 -10.49 4.63
N GLY A 46 -11.22 -10.44 3.65
CA GLY A 46 -10.53 -9.21 3.25
C GLY A 46 -9.17 -9.02 3.90
N ALA A 47 -8.21 -8.50 3.14
CA ALA A 47 -6.87 -8.18 3.62
C ALA A 47 -6.17 -7.14 2.74
N LEU A 48 -5.15 -6.49 3.31
CA LEU A 48 -4.10 -5.84 2.56
C LEU A 48 -3.00 -6.86 2.26
N LEU A 49 -2.66 -7.01 0.98
CA LEU A 49 -1.58 -7.87 0.52
C LEU A 49 -0.36 -7.02 0.17
N LEU A 50 0.75 -7.33 0.81
CA LEU A 50 2.05 -6.70 0.61
C LEU A 50 3.02 -7.67 -0.09
N PRO A 51 3.87 -7.20 -1.01
CA PRO A 51 4.78 -8.05 -1.74
C PRO A 51 5.86 -8.56 -0.79
N SER A 52 5.86 -9.86 -0.51
CA SER A 52 6.88 -10.45 0.36
C SER A 52 8.21 -10.60 -0.39
N GLY A 53 9.30 -10.86 0.34
CA GLY A 53 10.59 -11.22 -0.28
C GLY A 53 10.54 -12.55 -1.06
N ASN A 54 9.61 -13.43 -0.70
CA ASN A 54 9.34 -14.68 -1.40
C ASN A 54 8.32 -14.44 -2.53
N TYR A 55 8.66 -14.82 -3.76
CA TYR A 55 7.79 -14.54 -4.90
C TYR A 55 6.53 -15.43 -4.92
N ASP A 56 6.53 -16.54 -4.18
CA ASP A 56 5.38 -17.45 -4.08
C ASP A 56 4.47 -17.12 -2.89
N GLN A 57 4.74 -16.02 -2.18
CA GLN A 57 3.99 -15.63 -0.99
C GLN A 57 3.73 -14.12 -0.95
N TRP A 58 2.59 -13.77 -0.36
CA TRP A 58 2.24 -12.39 -0.04
C TRP A 58 2.10 -12.25 1.47
N ASP A 59 2.63 -11.15 1.99
CA ASP A 59 2.43 -10.79 3.37
C ASP A 59 1.00 -10.27 3.53
N VAL A 60 0.30 -10.76 4.56
CA VAL A 60 -1.13 -10.51 4.78
C VAL A 60 -1.30 -9.62 6.00
N VAL A 61 -2.00 -8.50 5.82
CA VAL A 61 -2.53 -7.69 6.92
C VAL A 61 -4.05 -7.78 6.90
N PRO A 62 -4.69 -8.47 7.87
CA PRO A 62 -6.13 -8.68 7.86
C PRO A 62 -6.93 -7.37 7.91
N ALA A 63 -8.07 -7.35 7.22
CA ALA A 63 -9.06 -6.29 7.38
C ALA A 63 -9.69 -6.32 8.79
N MET A 64 -10.19 -5.16 9.22
CA MET A 64 -11.06 -5.05 10.39
C MET A 64 -12.48 -5.47 10.00
N PRO A 65 -13.25 -6.09 10.93
CA PRO A 65 -12.84 -6.53 12.26
C PRO A 65 -11.93 -7.77 12.24
N PRO A 66 -11.20 -8.05 13.34
CA PRO A 66 -10.20 -9.13 13.37
C PRO A 66 -10.80 -10.54 13.25
N PRO A 67 -10.18 -11.46 12.47
CA PRO A 67 -10.69 -12.81 12.25
C PRO A 67 -11.17 -13.49 13.53
N VAL A 68 -12.37 -14.07 13.50
CA VAL A 68 -12.89 -14.85 14.62
C VAL A 68 -11.93 -16.03 14.85
N PRO A 69 -11.35 -16.18 16.06
CA PRO A 69 -10.36 -17.23 16.32
C PRO A 69 -10.91 -18.65 16.18
N ASP A 70 -12.21 -18.82 16.34
CA ASP A 70 -12.92 -20.09 16.30
C ASP A 70 -14.20 -19.95 15.44
N PRO A 71 -14.35 -20.74 14.35
CA PRO A 71 -15.55 -20.73 13.51
C PRO A 71 -16.87 -21.03 14.26
N THR A 72 -16.80 -21.62 15.46
CA THR A 72 -17.96 -21.96 16.28
C THR A 72 -18.36 -20.85 17.27
N SER A 73 -17.50 -19.85 17.46
CA SER A 73 -17.81 -18.68 18.29
C SER A 73 -18.66 -17.67 17.51
N PRO A 74 -19.71 -17.08 18.12
CA PRO A 74 -20.50 -16.07 17.46
C PRO A 74 -19.60 -14.87 17.09
N PRO A 75 -19.71 -14.36 15.85
CA PRO A 75 -18.88 -13.25 15.40
C PRO A 75 -19.14 -11.99 16.26
N PRO A 76 -18.14 -11.13 16.46
CA PRO A 76 -18.30 -9.91 17.24
C PRO A 76 -19.35 -8.96 16.61
N PRO A 77 -19.97 -8.06 17.40
CA PRO A 77 -20.87 -7.04 16.86
C PRO A 77 -20.17 -6.21 15.78
N ASN A 78 -20.83 -6.02 14.62
CA ASN A 78 -20.30 -5.37 13.40
C ASN A 78 -19.25 -6.19 12.61
N TRP A 79 -19.22 -7.51 12.79
CA TRP A 79 -18.54 -8.42 11.87
C TRP A 79 -19.10 -8.34 10.46
N PHE A 80 -18.26 -8.04 9.47
CA PHE A 80 -18.61 -8.12 8.05
C PHE A 80 -18.13 -9.46 7.50
N GLU A 81 -18.97 -10.14 6.71
CA GLU A 81 -18.58 -11.38 6.03
C GLU A 81 -17.41 -11.17 5.06
N LYS A 82 -17.28 -9.98 4.47
CA LYS A 82 -16.22 -9.60 3.54
C LYS A 82 -15.77 -8.16 3.76
N GLY A 83 -14.58 -7.97 4.32
CA GLY A 83 -13.84 -6.70 4.32
C GLY A 83 -13.15 -6.44 2.97
N PRO A 84 -12.58 -5.24 2.75
CA PRO A 84 -11.97 -4.89 1.47
C PRO A 84 -10.61 -5.59 1.26
N HIS A 85 -10.43 -6.19 0.09
CA HIS A 85 -9.12 -6.60 -0.40
C HIS A 85 -8.41 -5.42 -1.06
N THR A 86 -7.16 -5.18 -0.63
CA THR A 86 -6.27 -4.24 -1.31
C THR A 86 -4.95 -4.94 -1.61
N VAL A 87 -4.42 -4.75 -2.81
CA VAL A 87 -3.04 -5.14 -3.14
C VAL A 87 -2.20 -3.89 -3.30
N PHE A 88 -1.09 -3.83 -2.55
CA PHE A 88 -0.11 -2.75 -2.63
C PHE A 88 1.09 -3.21 -3.47
N PHE A 89 1.10 -2.93 -4.78
CA PHE A 89 2.14 -3.40 -5.67
C PHE A 89 2.33 -2.54 -6.92
N THR A 90 3.58 -2.40 -7.36
CA THR A 90 3.95 -1.54 -8.49
C THR A 90 3.45 -2.04 -9.86
N ASN A 91 3.34 -3.36 -10.08
CA ASN A 91 3.04 -3.89 -11.41
C ASN A 91 1.52 -3.89 -11.71
N LEU A 92 0.92 -2.70 -11.74
CA LEU A 92 -0.52 -2.48 -11.85
C LEU A 92 -1.18 -3.15 -13.06
N GLY A 93 -0.48 -3.25 -14.20
CA GLY A 93 -1.03 -3.89 -15.40
C GLY A 93 -1.36 -5.37 -15.17
N MET A 94 -0.42 -6.14 -14.60
CA MET A 94 -0.66 -7.56 -14.31
C MET A 94 -1.72 -7.75 -13.23
N MET A 95 -1.72 -6.90 -12.21
CA MET A 95 -2.73 -6.94 -11.14
C MET A 95 -4.12 -6.64 -11.69
N GLY A 96 -4.29 -5.51 -12.38
CA GLY A 96 -5.59 -5.06 -12.89
C GLY A 96 -6.19 -5.97 -13.96
N MET A 97 -5.37 -6.76 -14.66
CA MET A 97 -5.84 -7.75 -15.63
C MET A 97 -6.27 -9.09 -15.01
N ASN A 98 -5.73 -9.44 -13.84
CA ASN A 98 -5.93 -10.77 -13.24
C ASN A 98 -6.78 -10.77 -11.96
N LEU A 99 -6.93 -9.63 -11.30
CA LEU A 99 -7.70 -9.53 -10.05
C LEU A 99 -9.19 -9.27 -10.28
N PRO A 100 -10.07 -9.74 -9.38
CA PRO A 100 -11.48 -9.35 -9.36
C PRO A 100 -11.66 -7.82 -9.23
N LEU A 101 -12.79 -7.30 -9.75
CA LEU A 101 -13.07 -5.86 -9.79
C LEU A 101 -13.26 -5.23 -8.40
N GLU A 102 -13.61 -6.04 -7.41
CA GLU A 102 -13.75 -5.63 -6.01
C GLU A 102 -12.41 -5.43 -5.29
N VAL A 103 -11.30 -5.91 -5.87
CA VAL A 103 -9.98 -5.76 -5.27
C VAL A 103 -9.39 -4.41 -5.63
N ARG A 104 -9.11 -3.59 -4.61
CA ARG A 104 -8.41 -2.32 -4.79
C ARG A 104 -6.94 -2.58 -5.09
N VAL A 105 -6.39 -1.96 -6.12
CA VAL A 105 -4.95 -2.01 -6.41
C VAL A 105 -4.36 -0.61 -6.22
N ILE A 106 -3.32 -0.53 -5.39
CA ILE A 106 -2.54 0.69 -5.14
C ILE A 106 -1.05 0.34 -5.22
N ASP A 107 -0.20 1.35 -5.33
CA ASP A 107 1.24 1.17 -5.50
C ASP A 107 2.05 2.16 -4.64
N GLN A 108 3.35 1.87 -4.50
CA GLN A 108 4.28 2.74 -3.78
C GLN A 108 4.78 3.93 -4.61
N ILE A 109 4.64 3.91 -5.95
CA ILE A 109 5.25 4.91 -6.84
C ILE A 109 4.29 6.04 -7.25
N GLY A 110 3.02 5.95 -6.84
CA GLY A 110 2.01 6.98 -7.07
C GLY A 110 1.33 6.95 -8.43
N LEU A 111 1.24 5.78 -9.08
CA LEU A 111 0.52 5.65 -10.35
C LEU A 111 -0.99 5.48 -10.16
N ALA A 112 -1.42 4.61 -9.23
CA ALA A 112 -2.81 4.41 -8.81
C ALA A 112 -3.07 4.84 -7.36
N ASN A 113 -2.04 5.01 -6.54
CA ASN A 113 -2.17 5.47 -5.17
C ASN A 113 -2.08 7.01 -5.06
N PRO A 114 -3.17 7.73 -4.75
CA PRO A 114 -3.13 9.18 -4.62
C PRO A 114 -2.14 9.65 -3.54
N LEU A 115 -2.02 8.92 -2.43
CA LEU A 115 -1.11 9.31 -1.36
C LEU A 115 0.35 9.26 -1.82
N ALA A 116 0.76 8.16 -2.46
CA ALA A 116 2.10 8.02 -3.03
C ALA A 116 2.33 9.04 -4.15
N ALA A 117 1.31 9.39 -4.95
CA ALA A 117 1.40 10.40 -6.01
C ALA A 117 1.79 11.79 -5.46
N HIS A 118 1.46 12.06 -4.19
CA HIS A 118 1.79 13.31 -3.50
C HIS A 118 3.07 13.23 -2.65
N THR A 119 3.89 12.18 -2.79
CA THR A 119 5.24 12.17 -2.22
C THR A 119 6.25 12.89 -3.12
N ALA A 120 7.37 13.33 -2.52
CA ALA A 120 8.51 13.85 -3.27
C ALA A 120 9.16 12.75 -4.13
N ARG A 121 9.77 13.16 -5.24
CA ARG A 121 10.60 12.24 -6.04
C ARG A 121 11.89 11.95 -5.25
N LEU A 122 12.38 10.74 -5.38
CA LEU A 122 13.70 10.35 -4.90
C LEU A 122 14.73 10.72 -5.95
N ASP A 123 15.71 11.51 -5.55
CA ASP A 123 16.85 11.84 -6.40
C ASP A 123 17.61 10.56 -6.77
N ASP A 124 18.09 10.50 -8.01
CA ASP A 124 18.83 9.35 -8.59
C ASP A 124 18.09 8.00 -8.64
N ALA A 125 16.79 7.97 -8.33
CA ALA A 125 15.96 6.79 -8.55
C ALA A 125 15.64 6.58 -10.04
N ARG A 126 15.09 5.40 -10.36
CA ARG A 126 14.70 5.05 -11.73
C ARG A 126 13.60 6.01 -12.22
N ILE A 127 13.85 6.72 -13.32
CA ILE A 127 12.86 7.63 -13.93
C ILE A 127 11.52 6.88 -14.15
N GLY A 128 10.43 7.47 -13.68
CA GLY A 128 9.09 6.88 -13.72
C GLY A 128 8.78 5.86 -12.62
N HIS A 129 9.76 5.55 -11.78
CA HIS A 129 9.65 4.73 -10.56
C HIS A 129 10.43 5.40 -9.43
N ASP A 130 10.46 6.73 -9.44
CA ASP A 130 11.27 7.59 -8.59
C ASP A 130 10.46 8.15 -7.43
N LYS A 131 9.49 7.38 -6.94
CA LYS A 131 8.74 7.61 -5.71
C LYS A 131 8.62 6.29 -4.99
N ASP A 132 8.53 6.35 -3.68
CA ASP A 132 8.47 5.16 -2.85
C ASP A 132 7.80 5.49 -1.52
N LEU A 133 6.49 5.26 -1.48
CA LEU A 133 5.69 5.31 -0.26
C LEU A 133 5.87 3.99 0.50
N PHE A 134 6.18 4.08 1.79
CA PHE A 134 6.37 2.88 2.62
C PHE A 134 5.06 2.11 2.84
N PRO A 135 5.11 0.77 2.93
CA PRO A 135 3.94 -0.08 3.18
C PRO A 135 3.19 0.25 4.48
N ASP A 136 3.86 0.85 5.47
CA ASP A 136 3.26 1.31 6.73
C ASP A 136 2.09 2.28 6.48
N TRP A 137 2.17 3.12 5.43
CA TRP A 137 1.07 3.99 5.02
C TRP A 137 -0.12 3.23 4.46
N ALA A 138 0.11 2.14 3.71
CA ALA A 138 -0.97 1.31 3.19
C ALA A 138 -1.72 0.60 4.33
N VAL A 139 -0.99 0.14 5.35
CA VAL A 139 -1.57 -0.42 6.59
C VAL A 139 -2.37 0.65 7.35
N ALA A 140 -1.81 1.84 7.49
CA ALA A 140 -2.42 2.94 8.24
C ALA A 140 -3.68 3.51 7.56
N GLU A 141 -3.68 3.62 6.23
CA GLU A 141 -4.76 4.24 5.46
C GLU A 141 -6.03 3.39 5.42
N GLY A 142 -5.88 2.07 5.28
CA GLY A 142 -7.02 1.19 5.13
C GLY A 142 -7.67 0.78 6.45
N PRO A 143 -8.83 0.08 6.36
CA PRO A 143 -9.49 -0.51 7.51
C PRO A 143 -8.81 -1.84 7.88
N TYR A 144 -7.52 -1.80 8.22
CA TYR A 144 -6.69 -2.98 8.52
C TYR A 144 -6.32 -3.04 9.99
N LEU A 145 -5.93 -4.23 10.46
CA LEU A 145 -5.32 -4.39 11.78
C LEU A 145 -3.90 -3.84 11.77
N ARG A 146 -3.63 -2.86 12.64
CA ARG A 146 -2.41 -2.02 12.59
C ARG A 146 -1.33 -2.40 13.59
N LYS A 147 -1.53 -3.47 14.36
CA LYS A 147 -0.65 -3.88 15.47
C LYS A 147 -0.27 -5.34 15.35
N ARG A 148 0.87 -5.70 15.94
CA ARG A 148 1.28 -7.10 16.13
C ARG A 148 0.20 -7.86 16.91
N PRO A 149 -0.03 -9.15 16.58
CA PRO A 149 0.71 -9.97 15.62
C PRO A 149 0.24 -9.85 14.16
N TRP A 150 -0.62 -8.87 13.83
CA TRP A 150 -1.35 -8.83 12.55
C TRP A 150 -0.61 -8.12 11.41
N ILE A 151 0.46 -7.39 11.71
CA ILE A 151 1.33 -6.77 10.71
C ILE A 151 2.64 -7.56 10.59
N PRO A 152 3.27 -7.61 9.39
CA PRO A 152 4.56 -8.24 9.20
C PRO A 152 5.63 -7.69 10.14
N THR A 153 6.55 -8.57 10.57
CA THR A 153 7.50 -8.23 11.63
C THR A 153 8.52 -7.16 11.27
N TYR A 154 8.76 -6.96 9.98
CA TYR A 154 9.65 -5.92 9.44
C TYR A 154 9.00 -4.53 9.38
N LEU A 155 7.68 -4.42 9.54
CA LEU A 155 7.01 -3.12 9.64
C LEU A 155 7.13 -2.58 11.06
N ASP A 156 7.29 -1.26 11.16
CA ASP A 156 7.41 -0.58 12.43
C ASP A 156 6.02 -0.12 12.89
N GLU A 157 5.54 -0.66 14.02
CA GLU A 157 4.25 -0.27 14.60
C GLU A 157 4.20 1.23 14.93
N ASP A 158 5.34 1.84 15.26
CA ASP A 158 5.42 3.28 15.50
C ASP A 158 5.21 4.06 14.21
N TRP A 159 5.73 3.58 13.07
CA TRP A 159 5.53 4.23 11.77
C TRP A 159 4.09 4.08 11.30
N VAL A 160 3.47 2.92 11.49
CA VAL A 160 2.04 2.72 11.20
C VAL A 160 1.18 3.65 12.06
N ALA A 161 1.48 3.77 13.35
CA ALA A 161 0.75 4.66 14.26
C ALA A 161 0.93 6.14 13.88
N GLN A 162 2.15 6.56 13.58
CA GLN A 162 2.45 7.92 13.13
C GLN A 162 1.78 8.24 11.78
N ALA A 163 1.82 7.31 10.82
CA ALA A 163 1.15 7.47 9.53
C ALA A 163 -0.37 7.61 9.71
N ALA A 164 -0.97 6.83 10.61
CA ALA A 164 -2.39 6.92 10.92
C ALA A 164 -2.79 8.30 11.47
N VAL A 165 -1.93 8.91 12.30
CA VAL A 165 -2.13 10.29 12.77
C VAL A 165 -1.86 11.30 11.65
N ALA A 166 -0.79 11.12 10.88
CA ALA A 166 -0.46 12.02 9.77
C ALA A 166 -1.57 12.10 8.70
N LEU A 167 -2.31 11.01 8.50
CA LEU A 167 -3.48 10.99 7.61
C LEU A 167 -4.64 11.88 8.08
N THR A 168 -4.69 12.29 9.35
CA THR A 168 -5.68 13.26 9.87
C THR A 168 -5.24 14.72 9.66
N CYS A 169 -4.15 14.95 8.94
CA CYS A 169 -3.74 16.29 8.56
C CYS A 169 -4.81 16.93 7.66
N PRO A 170 -5.34 18.13 7.98
CA PRO A 170 -6.46 18.72 7.24
C PRO A 170 -6.20 18.89 5.74
N GLU A 171 -4.97 19.23 5.35
CA GLU A 171 -4.58 19.35 3.94
C GLU A 171 -4.52 17.99 3.25
N THR A 172 -4.03 16.96 3.94
CA THR A 172 -4.03 15.56 3.45
C THR A 172 -5.46 15.10 3.22
N GLU A 173 -6.34 15.26 4.21
CA GLU A 173 -7.75 14.88 4.11
C GLU A 173 -8.45 15.64 2.99
N THR A 174 -8.19 16.94 2.86
CA THR A 174 -8.76 17.76 1.79
C THR A 174 -8.35 17.25 0.42
N MET A 175 -7.06 17.01 0.20
CA MET A 175 -6.54 16.46 -1.06
C MET A 175 -7.11 15.06 -1.32
N LEU A 176 -7.09 14.15 -0.34
CA LEU A 176 -7.63 12.81 -0.53
C LEU A 176 -9.13 12.84 -0.81
N SER A 177 -9.88 13.76 -0.17
CA SER A 177 -11.31 13.95 -0.43
C SER A 177 -11.58 14.45 -1.85
N SER A 178 -10.65 15.20 -2.47
CA SER A 178 -10.81 15.63 -3.86
C SER A 178 -10.81 14.45 -4.84
N VAL A 179 -10.18 13.34 -4.45
CA VAL A 179 -10.09 12.11 -5.26
C VAL A 179 -11.13 11.07 -4.83
N ARG A 180 -11.39 10.92 -3.52
CA ARG A 180 -12.18 9.81 -2.96
C ARG A 180 -13.65 10.12 -2.72
N ALA A 181 -14.00 11.39 -2.50
CA ALA A 181 -15.37 11.73 -2.21
C ALA A 181 -16.25 11.55 -3.47
N PRO A 182 -17.53 11.16 -3.31
CA PRO A 182 -18.45 11.07 -4.43
C PRO A 182 -18.47 12.35 -5.28
N MET A 183 -18.46 12.18 -6.60
CA MET A 183 -18.43 13.31 -7.54
C MET A 183 -19.82 13.93 -7.70
N GLY A 184 -20.10 14.95 -6.89
CA GLY A 184 -21.25 15.85 -7.07
C GLY A 184 -20.84 17.18 -7.72
N PHE A 185 -21.82 18.00 -8.13
CA PHE A 185 -21.56 19.31 -8.75
C PHE A 185 -20.65 20.22 -7.90
N HIS A 186 -20.92 20.31 -6.59
CA HIS A 186 -20.07 21.08 -5.68
C HIS A 186 -18.63 20.55 -5.63
N ARG A 187 -18.45 19.22 -5.57
CA ARG A 187 -17.12 18.59 -5.58
C ARG A 187 -16.40 18.85 -6.90
N PHE A 188 -17.09 18.73 -8.03
CA PHE A 188 -16.55 19.03 -9.34
C PHE A 188 -16.03 20.46 -9.45
N MET A 189 -16.85 21.45 -9.06
CA MET A 189 -16.44 22.86 -9.09
C MET A 189 -15.29 23.15 -8.12
N SER A 190 -15.32 22.58 -6.91
CA SER A 190 -14.21 22.68 -5.95
C SER A 190 -12.91 22.11 -6.52
N ASN A 191 -12.96 20.92 -7.11
CA ASN A 191 -11.80 20.28 -7.73
C ASN A 191 -11.26 21.11 -8.91
N LEU A 192 -12.12 21.74 -9.70
CA LEU A 192 -11.71 22.60 -10.81
C LEU A 192 -10.98 23.87 -10.31
N VAL A 193 -11.56 24.56 -9.32
CA VAL A 193 -11.00 25.79 -8.75
C VAL A 193 -9.69 25.51 -8.01
N HIS A 194 -9.60 24.40 -7.28
CA HIS A 194 -8.44 24.05 -6.46
C HIS A 194 -7.46 23.08 -7.15
N ALA A 195 -7.65 22.78 -8.44
CA ALA A 195 -6.86 21.80 -9.18
C ALA A 195 -5.35 22.01 -9.02
N PHE A 196 -4.90 23.26 -9.12
CA PHE A 196 -3.48 23.60 -8.99
C PHE A 196 -2.96 23.38 -7.57
N THR A 197 -3.74 23.75 -6.55
CA THR A 197 -3.38 23.56 -5.14
C THR A 197 -3.29 22.08 -4.81
N PHE A 198 -4.29 21.28 -5.20
CA PHE A 198 -4.26 19.83 -4.99
C PHE A 198 -3.09 19.19 -5.73
N THR A 199 -2.84 19.57 -6.99
CA THR A 199 -1.72 19.03 -7.77
C THR A 199 -0.36 19.34 -7.14
N ARG A 200 -0.19 20.51 -6.52
CA ARG A 200 1.07 20.92 -5.87
C ARG A 200 1.27 20.39 -4.46
N TYR A 201 0.19 19.97 -3.80
CA TYR A 201 0.25 19.45 -2.44
C TYR A 201 1.23 18.27 -2.33
N ARG A 202 2.04 18.24 -1.27
CA ARG A 202 3.00 17.17 -1.00
C ARG A 202 2.97 16.76 0.46
N ILE A 203 3.09 15.46 0.69
CA ILE A 203 3.40 14.86 1.99
C ILE A 203 4.88 14.49 2.04
N ASP A 204 5.44 14.42 3.24
CA ASP A 204 6.65 13.64 3.48
C ASP A 204 6.28 12.15 3.60
N ARG A 205 7.08 11.29 2.98
CA ARG A 205 6.88 9.84 3.05
C ARG A 205 7.30 9.26 4.40
N VAL A 206 8.15 9.95 5.16
CA VAL A 206 8.54 9.56 6.51
C VAL A 206 7.47 10.08 7.48
N PRO A 207 6.72 9.21 8.17
CA PRO A 207 5.58 9.63 8.99
C PRO A 207 5.93 10.70 10.04
N LEU A 208 7.07 10.56 10.71
CA LEU A 208 7.53 11.53 11.70
C LEU A 208 7.68 12.95 11.12
N TYR A 209 8.27 13.06 9.93
CA TYR A 209 8.46 14.35 9.26
C TYR A 209 7.14 14.93 8.77
N GLU A 210 6.20 14.08 8.36
CA GLU A 210 4.86 14.52 7.98
C GLU A 210 4.05 15.05 9.18
N LEU A 211 4.18 14.42 10.35
CA LEU A 211 3.60 14.95 11.59
C LEU A 211 4.16 16.33 11.91
N HIS A 212 5.47 16.52 11.79
CA HIS A 212 6.09 17.84 11.97
C HIS A 212 5.64 18.85 10.92
N ARG A 213 5.52 18.46 9.64
CA ARG A 213 5.02 19.31 8.55
C ARG A 213 3.60 19.80 8.84
N CYS A 214 2.76 18.93 9.39
CA CYS A 214 1.36 19.25 9.69
C CYS A 214 1.15 19.87 11.09
N GLY A 215 2.16 19.86 11.95
CA GLY A 215 2.03 20.33 13.34
C GLY A 215 1.18 19.40 14.22
N LEU A 216 1.18 18.09 13.93
CA LEU A 216 0.45 17.08 14.70
C LEU A 216 1.36 16.47 15.78
N ASP A 217 0.75 16.09 16.91
CA ASP A 217 1.47 15.43 18.00
C ASP A 217 1.94 14.03 17.60
N VAL A 218 3.16 13.69 18.02
CA VAL A 218 3.71 12.35 17.82
C VAL A 218 3.02 11.38 18.79
N PRO A 219 2.38 10.30 18.31
CA PRO A 219 1.75 9.33 19.19
C PRO A 219 2.77 8.64 20.10
N PRO A 220 2.35 8.10 21.26
CA PRO A 220 3.23 7.34 22.14
C PRO A 220 3.88 6.17 21.39
N ARG A 221 5.18 5.94 21.66
CA ARG A 221 5.90 4.78 21.13
C ARG A 221 5.26 3.48 21.64
N LEU A 222 4.99 2.58 20.71
CA LEU A 222 4.53 1.22 20.91
C LEU A 222 5.70 0.23 20.93
N SER A 223 6.76 0.53 20.16
CA SER A 223 7.97 -0.29 20.15
C SER A 223 8.87 0.03 21.35
N THR A 224 9.63 -0.98 21.80
CA THR A 224 10.73 -0.72 22.73
C THR A 224 11.85 -0.03 21.97
N PRO A 225 12.44 1.06 22.49
CA PRO A 225 13.54 1.73 21.83
C PRO A 225 14.66 0.72 21.53
N TYR A 226 15.16 0.72 20.29
CA TYR A 226 16.33 -0.07 19.95
C TYR A 226 17.49 0.35 20.85
N THR A 227 17.96 -0.56 21.70
CA THR A 227 19.05 -0.32 22.65
C THR A 227 20.43 -0.55 22.04
N GLY A 228 20.51 -0.75 20.73
CA GLY A 228 21.73 -1.17 20.04
C GLY A 228 21.87 -2.70 20.01
N LEU A 229 22.68 -3.19 19.09
CA LEU A 229 23.37 -4.46 19.32
C LEU A 229 24.32 -4.26 20.50
N PRO A 230 24.50 -5.25 21.40
CA PRO A 230 25.58 -5.17 22.37
C PRO A 230 26.90 -4.93 21.64
N ALA A 231 27.79 -4.12 22.23
CA ALA A 231 29.08 -3.76 21.62
C ALA A 231 29.95 -4.99 21.24
N THR A 232 29.62 -6.17 21.77
CA THR A 232 30.28 -7.45 21.51
C THR A 232 29.83 -8.14 20.24
N GLY A 233 28.84 -7.61 19.50
CA GLY A 233 28.24 -8.30 18.35
C GLY A 233 27.36 -9.49 18.76
N PRO A 234 26.78 -10.20 17.77
CA PRO A 234 26.09 -11.47 18.00
C PRO A 234 27.04 -12.61 18.41
#